data_AF-A0A2X1PIX9-F1
#
_entry.id   AF-A0A2X1PIX9-F1
#
_cell.length_a   1.000
_cell.length_b   1.000
_cell.length_c   1.000
_cell.angle_alpha   90.00
_cell.angle_beta   90.00
_cell.angle_gamma   90.00
#
_symmetry.space_group_name_H-M   'P 1'
#
loop_
_entity.id
_entity.type
_entity.pdbx_description
1 polymer ?
#
loop_
_entity_poly.entity_id
_entity_poly.type
_entity_poly.pdbx_seq_one_letter_code
_entity_poly.pdbx_strand_id
1 'polypeptide(L)'
;MKIPTTTDIPQRYTWCLAGICYSSLAILPSFLSYAESYFNPAFLLENGTSVADLSRFERGNHQPAGVYRVDLWRNDEFIGSQDIVFESTTVNTGDKSGGLMPCFNQALLERVSPAAK
;
A
#
# COMPACT_ATOMS: atom_id res chain seq x y z
N MET A 1 56.44 17.99 16.77
CA MET A 1 55.00 17.93 16.46
C MET A 1 54.49 16.63 17.05
N LYS A 2 53.85 16.68 18.23
CA LYS A 2 53.50 15.48 19.01
C LYS A 2 52.01 15.25 18.83
N ILE A 3 51.67 14.10 18.24
CA ILE A 3 50.28 13.68 18.04
C ILE A 3 49.69 13.48 19.45
N PRO A 4 48.60 14.16 19.82
CA PRO A 4 48.02 14.02 21.14
C PRO A 4 47.47 12.60 21.30
N THR A 5 48.05 11.86 22.25
CA THR A 5 47.57 10.55 22.71
C THR A 5 46.27 10.75 23.50
N THR A 6 45.37 9.77 23.46
CA THR A 6 43.99 9.77 24.01
C THR A 6 43.81 10.19 25.49
N THR A 7 44.88 10.53 26.20
CA THR A 7 44.91 10.86 27.63
C THR A 7 44.77 12.35 27.95
N ASP A 8 44.88 13.25 26.96
CA ASP A 8 44.81 14.71 27.17
C ASP A 8 43.41 15.34 26.96
N ILE A 9 42.40 14.52 26.65
CA ILE A 9 41.02 15.01 26.53
C ILE A 9 40.46 15.12 27.96
N PRO A 10 40.03 16.31 28.41
CA PRO A 10 39.48 16.47 29.74
C PRO A 10 38.28 15.53 29.88
N GLN A 11 38.24 14.73 30.95
CA GLN A 11 37.22 13.71 31.20
C GLN A 11 35.79 14.18 30.85
N ARG A 12 35.46 15.44 31.15
CA ARG A 12 34.17 16.10 30.83
C ARG A 12 33.78 16.03 29.34
N TYR A 13 34.73 16.14 28.42
CA TYR A 13 34.50 16.01 26.97
C TYR A 13 34.25 14.56 26.55
N THR A 14 34.88 13.58 27.21
CA THR A 14 34.68 12.15 26.95
C THR A 14 33.25 11.71 27.31
N TRP A 15 32.69 12.21 28.42
CA TRP A 15 31.29 11.97 28.80
C TRP A 15 30.30 12.63 27.83
N CYS A 16 30.61 13.83 27.34
CA CYS A 16 29.80 14.51 26.32
C CYS A 16 29.81 13.76 24.98
N LEU A 17 30.97 13.35 24.49
CA LEU A 17 31.10 12.62 23.23
C LEU A 17 30.47 11.22 23.30
N ALA A 18 30.65 10.51 24.42
CA ALA A 18 29.97 9.25 24.67
C ALA A 18 28.45 9.43 24.70
N GLY A 19 27.94 10.45 25.39
CA GLY A 19 26.51 10.77 25.43
C GLY A 19 25.92 11.07 24.06
N ILE A 20 26.63 11.82 23.22
CA ILE A 20 26.21 12.10 21.83
C ILE A 20 26.17 10.81 21.00
N CYS A 21 27.16 9.91 21.17
CA CYS A 21 27.24 8.64 20.45
C CYS A 21 26.14 7.65 20.87
N TYR A 22 25.82 7.57 22.16
CA TYR A 22 24.69 6.75 22.64
C TYR A 22 23.35 7.30 22.16
N SER A 23 23.21 8.63 22.12
CA SER A 23 22.00 9.29 21.60
C SER A 23 21.80 9.00 20.11
N SER A 24 22.85 9.08 19.29
CA SER A 24 22.73 8.80 17.85
C SER A 24 22.40 7.33 17.59
N LEU A 25 23.01 6.39 18.32
CA LEU A 25 22.73 4.96 18.20
C LEU A 25 21.27 4.59 18.54
N ALA A 26 20.64 5.31 19.47
CA ALA A 26 19.24 5.09 19.85
C ALA A 26 18.22 5.64 18.84
N ILE A 27 18.63 6.61 18.01
CA ILE A 27 17.76 7.29 17.04
C ILE A 27 17.81 6.63 15.65
N LEU A 28 18.93 6.00 15.29
CA LEU A 28 19.08 5.27 14.02
C LEU A 28 18.03 4.16 13.74
N PRO A 29 17.59 3.34 14.72
CA PRO A 29 16.68 2.22 14.46
C PRO A 29 15.28 2.65 14.04
N SER A 30 14.77 3.77 14.57
CA SER A 30 13.44 4.28 14.25
C SER A 30 13.34 4.85 12.82
N PHE A 31 14.45 5.22 12.20
CA PHE A 31 14.49 5.62 10.79
C PHE A 31 14.56 4.43 9.83
N LEU A 32 14.95 3.25 10.32
CA LEU A 32 15.05 2.02 9.53
C LEU A 32 13.88 1.05 9.78
N SER A 33 13.02 1.35 10.74
CA SER A 33 11.81 0.56 10.97
C SER A 33 10.75 0.91 9.92
N TYR A 34 10.32 -0.09 9.17
CA TYR A 34 9.16 -0.02 8.29
C TYR A 34 8.07 -0.94 8.87
N ALA A 35 6.86 -0.42 9.04
CA ALA A 35 5.71 -1.19 9.47
C ALA A 35 4.78 -1.40 8.25
N GLU A 36 4.61 -2.66 7.84
CA GLU A 36 3.60 -3.03 6.84
C GLU A 36 2.21 -3.15 7.47
N SER A 37 1.17 -3.03 6.65
CA SER A 37 -0.19 -3.33 7.09
C SER A 37 -0.33 -4.84 7.28
N TYR A 38 -0.90 -5.27 8.42
CA TYR A 38 -1.10 -6.68 8.74
C TYR A 38 -2.57 -6.95 9.06
N PHE A 39 -3.12 -8.03 8.50
CA PHE A 39 -4.49 -8.47 8.79
C PHE A 39 -4.49 -9.82 9.48
N ASN A 40 -5.04 -9.87 10.70
CA ASN A 40 -5.17 -11.13 11.43
C ASN A 40 -6.17 -12.07 10.72
N PRO A 41 -5.72 -13.22 10.19
CA PRO A 41 -6.59 -14.15 9.46
C PRO A 41 -7.69 -14.77 10.33
N ALA A 42 -7.53 -14.76 11.65
CA ALA A 42 -8.51 -15.30 12.58
C ALA A 42 -9.89 -14.60 12.51
N PHE A 43 -9.96 -13.37 12.00
CA PHE A 43 -11.23 -12.66 11.84
C PHE A 43 -12.12 -13.24 10.73
N LEU A 44 -11.56 -13.99 9.78
CA LEU A 44 -12.30 -14.58 8.65
C LEU A 44 -12.49 -16.09 8.78
N LEU A 45 -12.05 -16.70 9.89
CA LEU A 45 -12.18 -18.13 10.14
C LEU A 45 -13.52 -18.42 10.84
N GLU A 46 -14.53 -18.86 10.08
CA GLU A 46 -15.78 -19.33 10.68
C GLU A 46 -15.68 -20.81 11.13
N ASN A 47 -15.01 -21.68 10.35
CA ASN A 47 -14.91 -23.14 10.63
C ASN A 47 -13.58 -23.80 10.20
N GLY A 48 -12.48 -23.04 10.10
CA GLY A 48 -11.13 -23.62 10.02
C GLY A 48 -10.65 -24.11 8.65
N THR A 49 -11.41 -23.95 7.57
CA THR A 49 -10.98 -24.38 6.23
C THR A 49 -11.08 -23.24 5.21
N SER A 50 -9.91 -22.67 4.90
CA SER A 50 -9.64 -21.65 3.86
C SER A 50 -9.94 -20.20 4.26
N VAL A 51 -8.86 -19.46 4.50
CA VAL A 51 -8.86 -17.99 4.65
C VAL A 51 -8.78 -17.36 3.26
N ALA A 52 -9.52 -16.27 3.03
CA ALA A 52 -9.35 -15.45 1.82
C ALA A 52 -7.89 -14.94 1.70
N ASP A 53 -7.40 -14.70 0.48
CA ASP A 53 -6.07 -14.13 0.27
C ASP A 53 -6.01 -12.69 0.80
N LEU A 54 -5.41 -12.52 1.99
CA LEU A 54 -5.30 -11.22 2.67
C LEU A 54 -4.13 -10.37 2.17
N SER A 55 -3.19 -10.99 1.45
CA SER A 55 -1.93 -10.36 1.06
C SER A 55 -2.11 -9.16 0.12
N ARG A 56 -3.28 -9.02 -0.49
CA ARG A 56 -3.65 -7.85 -1.31
C ARG A 56 -3.95 -6.63 -0.45
N PHE A 57 -4.70 -6.81 0.62
CA PHE A 57 -5.04 -5.72 1.55
C PHE A 57 -3.79 -5.18 2.25
N GLU A 58 -2.83 -6.05 2.55
CA GLU A 58 -1.55 -5.68 3.17
C GLU A 58 -0.66 -4.83 2.25
N ARG A 59 -0.72 -5.07 0.93
CA ARG A 59 0.04 -4.35 -0.09
C ARG A 59 -0.64 -3.07 -0.59
N GLY A 60 -1.71 -2.62 0.06
CA GLY A 60 -2.47 -1.43 -0.33
C GLY A 60 -3.51 -1.64 -1.44
N ASN A 61 -3.73 -2.89 -1.88
CA ASN A 61 -4.85 -3.19 -2.78
C ASN A 61 -6.10 -3.46 -1.95
N HIS A 62 -7.07 -2.54 -2.02
CA HIS A 62 -8.20 -2.52 -1.10
C HIS A 62 -9.39 -3.41 -1.49
N GLN A 63 -9.39 -4.00 -2.69
CA GLN A 63 -10.51 -4.79 -3.20
C GLN A 63 -10.04 -6.05 -3.95
N PRO A 64 -10.67 -7.21 -3.73
CA PRO A 64 -10.41 -8.41 -4.53
C PRO A 64 -11.09 -8.35 -5.91
N ALA A 65 -10.74 -9.27 -6.79
CA ALA A 65 -11.51 -9.48 -8.02
C ALA A 65 -12.91 -9.98 -7.68
N GLY A 66 -13.92 -9.55 -8.44
CA GLY A 66 -15.31 -9.85 -8.13
C GLY A 66 -16.31 -9.02 -8.91
N VAL A 67 -17.58 -9.17 -8.58
CA VAL A 67 -18.68 -8.38 -9.16
C VAL A 67 -19.00 -7.22 -8.24
N TYR A 68 -18.95 -6.01 -8.78
CA TYR A 68 -19.21 -4.78 -8.04
C TYR A 68 -20.30 -3.97 -8.72
N ARG A 69 -21.24 -3.47 -7.92
CA ARG A 69 -22.19 -2.46 -8.37
C ARG A 69 -21.51 -1.10 -8.36
N VAL A 70 -21.29 -0.54 -9.54
CA VAL A 70 -20.55 0.72 -9.71
C VAL A 70 -21.37 1.73 -10.49
N ASP A 71 -21.09 3.00 -10.24
CA ASP A 71 -21.60 4.11 -11.05
C ASP A 71 -20.69 4.32 -12.26
N LEU A 72 -21.26 4.26 -13.44
CA LEU A 72 -20.53 4.39 -14.69
C LEU A 72 -20.59 5.83 -15.18
N TRP A 73 -19.40 6.43 -15.27
CA TRP A 73 -19.22 7.80 -15.74
C TRP A 73 -18.41 7.81 -17.03
N ARG A 74 -18.75 8.70 -17.94
CA ARG A 74 -18.03 8.92 -19.19
C ARG A 74 -17.87 10.42 -19.42
N ASN A 75 -16.64 10.93 -19.46
CA ASN A 75 -16.37 12.35 -19.68
C ASN A 75 -17.24 13.26 -18.79
N ASP A 76 -17.27 12.96 -17.49
CA ASP A 76 -18.08 13.66 -16.47
C ASP A 76 -19.62 13.53 -16.62
N GLU A 77 -20.10 12.71 -17.54
CA GLU A 77 -21.51 12.37 -17.69
C GLU A 77 -21.84 11.06 -16.97
N PHE A 78 -22.85 11.09 -16.11
CA PHE A 78 -23.38 9.88 -15.47
C PHE A 78 -24.21 9.06 -16.46
N ILE A 79 -23.82 7.81 -16.69
CA ILE A 79 -24.51 6.88 -17.59
C ILE A 79 -25.51 6.00 -16.84
N GLY A 80 -25.15 5.53 -15.64
CA GLY A 80 -26.01 4.67 -14.82
C GLY A 80 -25.24 3.83 -13.80
N SER A 81 -25.97 3.16 -12.90
CA SER A 81 -25.41 2.24 -11.90
C SER A 81 -25.69 0.79 -12.28
N GLN A 82 -24.65 -0.03 -12.35
CA GLN A 82 -24.79 -1.44 -12.77
C GLN A 82 -23.70 -2.33 -12.19
N ASP A 83 -23.96 -3.63 -12.22
CA ASP A 83 -23.01 -4.64 -11.77
C ASP A 83 -21.99 -4.90 -12.89
N ILE A 84 -20.71 -4.78 -12.57
CA ILE A 84 -19.58 -4.98 -13.48
C ILE A 84 -18.63 -5.99 -12.85
N VAL A 85 -18.13 -6.92 -13.67
CA VAL A 85 -17.09 -7.88 -13.26
C VAL A 85 -15.74 -7.18 -13.32
N PHE A 86 -14.94 -7.31 -12.26
CA PHE A 86 -13.58 -6.84 -12.19
C PHE A 86 -12.62 -8.01 -12.01
N GLU A 87 -11.60 -8.07 -12.85
CA GLU A 87 -10.56 -9.09 -12.81
C GLU A 87 -9.23 -8.50 -12.35
N SER A 88 -8.40 -9.31 -11.69
CA SER A 88 -7.05 -8.91 -11.34
C SER A 88 -6.17 -8.88 -12.59
N THR A 89 -5.45 -7.78 -12.80
CA THR A 89 -4.53 -7.63 -13.92
C THR A 89 -3.11 -7.37 -13.43
N THR A 90 -2.13 -7.90 -14.16
CA THR A 90 -0.70 -7.57 -13.96
C THR A 90 -0.31 -6.30 -14.70
N VAL A 91 -1.20 -5.77 -15.54
CA VAL A 91 -0.98 -4.50 -16.25
C VAL A 91 -1.17 -3.37 -15.26
N ASN A 92 -0.29 -2.38 -15.32
CA ASN A 92 -0.32 -1.25 -14.40
C ASN A 92 -1.55 -0.37 -14.71
N THR A 93 -2.65 -0.57 -13.98
CA THR A 93 -3.93 0.17 -14.11
C THR A 93 -3.98 1.46 -13.29
N GLY A 94 -2.83 1.89 -12.76
CA GLY A 94 -2.71 3.03 -11.84
C GLY A 94 -3.06 2.68 -10.39
N ASP A 95 -2.48 3.43 -9.47
CA ASP A 95 -2.52 3.16 -8.01
C ASP A 95 -3.95 3.07 -7.45
N LYS A 96 -4.88 3.86 -8.01
CA LYS A 96 -6.28 3.92 -7.55
C LYS A 96 -7.10 2.69 -7.92
N SER A 97 -6.68 1.95 -8.95
CA SER A 97 -7.43 0.79 -9.45
C SER A 97 -7.14 -0.47 -8.63
N GLY A 98 -6.12 -0.46 -7.75
CA GLY A 98 -5.76 -1.60 -6.91
C GLY A 98 -5.42 -2.88 -7.69
N GLY A 99 -4.97 -2.74 -8.94
CA GLY A 99 -4.69 -3.85 -9.86
C GLY A 99 -5.95 -4.54 -10.42
N LEU A 100 -7.11 -3.89 -10.38
CA LEU A 100 -8.35 -4.40 -10.96
C LEU A 100 -8.66 -3.72 -12.29
N MET A 101 -9.20 -4.49 -13.24
CA MET A 101 -9.69 -3.99 -14.52
C MET A 101 -11.13 -4.44 -14.75
N PRO A 102 -12.04 -3.54 -15.19
CA PRO A 102 -13.40 -3.92 -15.49
C PRO A 102 -13.49 -4.73 -16.79
N CYS A 103 -14.35 -5.75 -16.79
CA CYS A 103 -14.67 -6.54 -17.96
C CYS A 103 -15.92 -5.97 -18.65
N PHE A 104 -15.73 -5.33 -19.80
CA PHE A 104 -16.84 -4.79 -20.59
C PHE A 104 -17.24 -5.74 -21.70
N ASN A 105 -18.53 -6.08 -21.75
CA ASN A 105 -19.12 -6.78 -22.89
C ASN A 105 -19.60 -5.77 -23.96
N GLN A 106 -19.93 -6.27 -25.14
CA GLN A 106 -20.37 -5.43 -26.25
C GLN A 106 -21.60 -4.58 -25.91
N ALA A 107 -22.59 -5.14 -25.20
CA ALA A 107 -23.79 -4.39 -24.80
C ALA A 107 -23.48 -3.21 -23.87
N LEU A 108 -22.51 -3.37 -22.96
CA LEU A 108 -22.04 -2.30 -22.08
C LEU A 108 -21.28 -1.24 -22.88
N LEU A 109 -20.41 -1.66 -23.80
CA LEU A 109 -19.69 -0.76 -24.70
C LEU A 109 -20.64 0.07 -25.57
N GLU A 110 -21.67 -0.53 -26.14
CA GLU A 110 -22.68 0.19 -26.94
C GLU A 110 -23.39 1.25 -26.09
N ARG A 111 -23.68 0.95 -24.82
CA ARG A 111 -24.29 1.91 -23.89
C ARG A 111 -23.38 3.07 -23.54
N VAL A 112 -22.08 2.82 -23.32
CA VAL A 112 -21.12 3.90 -23.02
C VAL A 112 -20.59 4.59 -24.25
N SER A 113 -20.72 3.98 -25.43
CA SER A 113 -20.24 4.58 -26.67
C SER A 113 -20.97 5.90 -26.95
N PRO A 114 -20.29 6.92 -27.51
CA PRO A 114 -20.97 8.08 -28.03
C PRO A 114 -21.98 7.60 -29.08
N ALA A 115 -23.24 8.00 -28.95
CA ALA A 115 -24.22 7.72 -30.00
C ALA A 115 -23.63 8.24 -31.33
N ALA A 116 -23.37 7.34 -32.28
CA ALA A 116 -23.02 7.72 -33.63
C ALA A 116 -24.20 8.53 -34.16
N LYS A 117 -24.00 9.83 -34.31
CA LYS A 117 -24.95 10.74 -34.92
C LYS A 117 -24.86 10.65 -36.44
#